data_AF-A0A4R1RDV8-F1
#
_entry.id   AF-A0A4R1RDV8-F1
#
_cell.length_a   1.000
_cell.length_b   1.000
_cell.length_c   1.000
_cell.angle_alpha   90.00
_cell.angle_beta   90.00
_cell.angle_gamma   90.00
#
_symmetry.space_group_name_H-M   'P 1'
#
loop_
_entity.id
_entity.type
_entity.pdbx_description
1 polymer ?
#
loop_
_entity_poly.entity_id
_entity_poly.type
_entity_poly.pdbx_seq_one_letter_code
_entity_poly.pdbx_strand_id
1 'polypeptide(L)' 'MDLTNRQTNIINIVTVQEKASLGIIRTLLQEPISIPTLNREIDKLIYHKLIYQIGRGRNKAYALSPN' A
#
# COMPACT_ATOMS: atom_id res chain seq x y z
N MET A 1 -11.71 -7.06 8.92
CA MET A 1 -10.70 -6.22 9.60
C MET A 1 -11.21 -4.81 9.54
N ASP A 2 -11.23 -4.10 10.66
CA ASP A 2 -11.51 -2.67 10.66
C ASP A 2 -10.26 -1.94 10.15
N LEU A 3 -10.41 -1.22 9.04
CA LEU A 3 -9.32 -0.47 8.45
C LEU A 3 -9.03 0.77 9.29
N THR A 4 -7.77 0.97 9.63
CA THR A 4 -7.34 2.24 10.20
C THR A 4 -7.39 3.35 9.14
N ASN A 5 -7.51 4.61 9.55
CA ASN A 5 -7.45 5.76 8.62
C ASN A 5 -6.22 5.71 7.70
N ARG A 6 -5.08 5.30 8.24
CA ARG A 6 -3.84 5.10 7.49
C ARG A 6 -3.98 4.03 6.40
N GLN A 7 -4.53 2.87 6.75
CA GLN A 7 -4.73 1.78 5.81
C GLN A 7 -5.71 2.16 4.71
N THR A 8 -6.80 2.85 5.05
CA THR A 8 -7.75 3.43 4.09
C THR A 8 -7.04 4.41 3.15
N ASN A 9 -6.17 5.28 3.67
CA ASN A 9 -5.40 6.20 2.85
C ASN A 9 -4.42 5.49 1.91
N ILE A 10 -3.74 4.43 2.37
CA ILE A 10 -2.88 3.60 1.52
C ILE A 10 -3.68 2.95 0.39
N ILE A 11 -4.85 2.38 0.70
CA ILE A 11 -5.74 1.79 -0.31
C ILE A 11 -6.14 2.86 -1.32
N ASN A 12 -6.61 4.02 -0.87
CA ASN A 12 -7.00 5.12 -1.75
C ASN A 12 -5.87 5.57 -2.69
N ILE A 13 -4.63 5.64 -2.20
CA ILE A 13 -3.46 5.95 -3.04
C ILE A 13 -3.27 4.88 -4.11
N VAL A 14 -3.32 3.60 -3.73
CA VAL A 14 -3.17 2.48 -4.69
C VAL A 14 -4.31 2.47 -5.71
N THR A 15 -5.55 2.77 -5.29
CA THR A 15 -6.73 2.89 -6.16
C THR A 15 -6.54 4.01 -7.19
N VAL A 16 -6.18 5.22 -6.74
CA VAL A 16 -6.03 6.40 -7.61
C VAL A 16 -4.87 6.24 -8.60
N GLN A 17 -3.78 5.62 -8.17
CA GLN A 17 -2.59 5.41 -9.02
C GLN A 17 -2.71 4.16 -9.91
N GLU A 18 -3.74 3.33 -9.74
CA GLU A 18 -3.91 1.96 -10.26
C GLU A 18 -2.85 0.96 -9.77
N LYS A 19 -1.60 1.42 -9.65
CA LYS A 19 -0.46 0.75 -9.04
C LYS A 19 0.47 1.78 -8.39
N ALA A 20 1.00 1.47 -7.22
CA ALA A 20 1.93 2.37 -6.52
C ALA A 20 3.12 1.62 -5.91
N SER A 21 4.32 2.20 -6.03
CA SER A 21 5.50 1.72 -5.32
C SER A 21 5.48 2.18 -3.86
N LEU A 22 6.28 1.53 -3.00
CA LEU A 22 6.38 1.94 -1.60
C LEU A 22 6.81 3.40 -1.43
N GLY A 23 7.69 3.88 -2.32
CA GLY A 23 8.12 5.28 -2.34
C GLY A 23 6.97 6.24 -2.67
N ILE A 24 6.18 5.91 -3.70
CA ILE A 24 5.00 6.71 -4.09
C ILE A 24 3.98 6.75 -2.94
N ILE A 25 3.68 5.60 -2.33
CA ILE A 25 2.74 5.53 -1.20
C ILE A 25 3.24 6.39 -0.04
N ARG A 26 4.53 6.32 0.29
CA ARG A 26 5.13 7.15 1.35
C ARG A 26 5.08 8.64 1.05
N THR A 27 5.32 9.04 -0.19
CA THR A 27 5.29 10.46 -0.60
C THR A 27 3.87 11.03 -0.60
N LEU A 28 2.88 10.22 -0.98
CA LEU A 28 1.48 10.66 -1.06
C LEU A 28 0.73 10.55 0.28
N LEU A 29 1.24 9.76 1.22
CA LEU A 29 0.76 9.76 2.60
C LEU A 29 1.05 11.13 3.24
N GLN A 30 -0.01 11.81 3.68
CA GLN A 30 0.08 13.12 4.35
C GLN A 30 0.64 13.03 5.79
N GLU A 31 1.01 11.84 6.26
CA GLU A 31 1.63 11.63 7.57
C GLU A 31 3.04 11.05 7.44
N PRO A 32 3.99 11.50 8.29
CA PRO A 32 5.32 10.92 8.31
C PRO A 32 5.27 9.47 8.81
N ILE A 33 5.80 8.56 7.98
CA ILE A 33 5.88 7.14 8.32
C ILE A 33 7.26 6.59 7.98
N SER A 34 7.77 5.71 8.86
CA SER A 34 9.01 4.98 8.61
C SER A 34 8.77 3.87 7.57
N ILE A 35 9.80 3.52 6.80
CA ILE A 35 9.72 2.42 5.83
C ILE A 35 9.31 1.09 6.52
N PRO A 36 9.87 0.71 7.70
CA PRO A 36 9.44 -0.50 8.40
C PRO A 36 7.96 -0.49 8.77
N THR A 37 7.43 0.63 9.26
CA THR A 37 6.01 0.73 9.62
C THR A 37 5.13 0.67 8.37
N LEU A 38 5.51 1.34 7.29
CA LEU A 38 4.77 1.29 6.02
C LEU A 38 4.73 -0.13 5.45
N ASN A 39 5.85 -0.87 5.48
CA ASN A 39 5.88 -2.27 5.07
C ASN A 39 4.89 -3.11 5.90
N ARG A 40 4.86 -2.94 7.22
CA ARG A 40 3.90 -3.67 8.08
C ARG A 40 2.44 -3.37 7.72
N GLU A 41 2.11 -2.12 7.39
CA GLU A 41 0.75 -1.78 6.95
C GLU A 41 0.41 -2.45 5.61
N ILE A 42 1.33 -2.41 4.65
CA ILE A 42 1.17 -3.08 3.36
C ILE A 42 1.02 -4.60 3.52
N ASP A 43 1.83 -5.22 4.36
CA ASP A 43 1.77 -6.67 4.60
C ASP A 43 0.41 -7.09 5.18
N LYS A 44 -0.17 -6.28 6.08
CA LYS A 44 -1.54 -6.50 6.58
C LYS A 44 -2.57 -6.42 5.45
N LEU A 45 -2.46 -5.42 4.59
CA LEU A 45 -3.38 -5.24 3.45
C LEU A 45 -3.27 -6.39 2.44
N ILE A 46 -2.06 -6.91 2.20
CA ILE A 46 -1.82 -8.10 1.37
C ILE A 46 -2.40 -9.35 2.04
N TYR A 47 -2.16 -9.53 3.34
CA TYR A 47 -2.70 -10.67 4.10
C TYR A 47 -4.23 -10.73 4.03
N HIS A 48 -4.89 -9.58 4.09
CA HIS A 48 -6.34 -9.45 3.94
C HIS A 48 -6.81 -9.39 2.48
N LYS A 49 -5.91 -9.61 1.51
CA LYS A 49 -6.20 -9.62 0.06
C LYS A 49 -6.84 -8.32 -0.44
N LEU A 50 -6.59 -7.18 0.19
CA LEU A 50 -7.10 -5.88 -0.26
C LEU A 50 -6.23 -5.29 -1.37
N ILE A 51 -4.93 -5.56 -1.31
CA ILE A 51 -3.97 -5.25 -2.36
C ILE A 51 -3.10 -6.47 -2.62
N TYR A 52 -2.44 -6.51 -3.76
CA TYR A 52 -1.45 -7.51 -4.10
C TYR A 52 -0.17 -6.86 -4.60
N GLN A 53 0.95 -7.55 -4.38
CA GLN A 53 2.24 -7.12 -4.88
C GLN A 53 2.40 -7.49 -6.36
N ILE A 54 2.85 -6.52 -7.15
CA ILE A 54 3.31 -6.71 -8.52
C ILE A 54 4.79 -6.36 -8.63
N GLY A 55 5.47 -7.03 -9.57
CA GLY A 55 6.90 -6.85 -9.76
C GLY A 55 7.76 -7.37 -8.60
N ARG A 56 9.08 -7.19 -8.73
CA ARG A 56 10.11 -7.69 -7.80
C ARG A 56 11.27 -6.71 -7.71
N GLY A 57 12.02 -6.77 -6.61
CA GLY A 57 13.21 -5.95 -6.39
C GLY A 57 12.90 -4.45 -6.48
N ARG A 58 13.61 -3.74 -7.35
CA ARG A 58 13.43 -2.29 -7.58
C ARG A 58 12.11 -1.93 -8.25
N ASN A 59 11.46 -2.88 -8.94
CA ASN A 59 10.19 -2.69 -9.62
C ASN A 59 9.00 -3.15 -8.76
N LYS A 60 9.18 -3.30 -7.44
CA LYS A 60 8.12 -3.68 -6.51
C LYS A 60 7.06 -2.57 -6.44
N ALA A 61 5.83 -2.91 -6.77
CA ALA A 61 4.65 -2.06 -6.63
C ALA A 61 3.46 -2.85 -6.09
N TYR A 62 2.37 -2.16 -5.81
CA TYR A 62 1.15 -2.72 -5.24
C TYR A 62 -0.06 -2.22 -6.01
N ALA A 63 -1.04 -3.08 -6.24
CA ALA A 63 -2.29 -2.79 -6.92
C ALA A 63 -3.48 -3.39 -6.14
N LEU A 64 -4.71 -2.94 -6.41
CA LEU A 64 -5.90 -3.52 -5.79
C LEU A 64 -6.10 -4.97 -6.23
N SER A 65 -6.39 -5.86 -5.28
CA SER A 65 -6.69 -7.25 -5.64
C SER A 65 -7.91 -7.32 -6.55
N PRO A 66 -7.89 -8.15 -7.60
CA PRO A 66 -9.10 -8.44 -8.37
C PRO A 66 -10.12 -9.16 -7.47
N ASN A 67 -11.38 -8.72 -7.54
CA ASN A 67 -12.52 -9.37 -6.87
C ASN A 67 -12.85 -10.71 -7.54
#